data_AF-A0A7S2WQD2-F1
#
_entry.id   AF-A0A7S2WQD2-F1
#
_cell.length_a   1.000
_cell.length_b   1.000
_cell.length_c   1.000
_cell.angle_alpha   90.00
_cell.angle_beta   90.00
_cell.angle_gamma   90.00
#
_symmetry.space_group_name_H-M   'P 1'
#
loop_
_entity.id
_entity.type
_entity.pdbx_description
1 polymer ?
#
loop_
_entity_poly.entity_id
_entity_poly.type
_entity_poly.pdbx_seq_one_letter_code
_entity_poly.pdbx_strand_id
1 'polypeptide(L)'
;AEVCLASRSRNGGIISVSEVKNILKNRKTKFRFAESEGLKDKRHHDETKYSSEDIIISISKLAKLGNGFRTVQVGKSTMIVSVPTELDNDHMEVMKIAQDHQGHVTIDCIKNATITWNDDRIQRALDLLLSKGMSWLDVQKNGGEVIYWFPSIWKEQMTEGDAGKQ
;
A
#
# COMPACT_ATOMS: atom_id res chain seq x y z
N ALA A 1 8.47 -7.96 -7.56
CA ALA A 1 9.06 -6.70 -8.06
C ALA A 1 8.17 -6.01 -9.10
N GLU A 2 7.88 -6.64 -10.24
CA GLU A 2 7.13 -6.01 -11.35
C GLU A 2 5.79 -5.39 -10.95
N VAL A 3 5.01 -6.04 -10.07
CA VAL A 3 3.75 -5.48 -9.56
C VAL A 3 3.96 -4.10 -8.93
N CYS A 4 4.93 -3.98 -8.02
CA CYS A 4 5.23 -2.73 -7.32
C CYS A 4 5.82 -1.64 -8.23
N LEU A 5 6.58 -2.03 -9.27
CA LEU A 5 7.11 -1.08 -10.26
C LEU A 5 6.00 -0.57 -11.17
N ALA A 6 5.14 -1.47 -11.66
CA ALA A 6 4.04 -1.14 -12.56
C ALA A 6 2.97 -0.27 -11.89
N SER A 7 2.78 -0.38 -10.57
CA SER A 7 1.81 0.44 -9.84
C SER A 7 2.33 1.85 -9.49
N ARG A 8 3.65 2.08 -9.57
CA ARG A 8 4.32 3.26 -9.00
C ARG A 8 3.77 4.59 -9.50
N SER A 9 3.44 4.70 -10.78
CA SER A 9 2.88 5.94 -11.36
C SER A 9 1.54 6.34 -10.75
N ARG A 10 0.82 5.39 -10.15
CA ARG A 10 -0.51 5.62 -9.55
C ARG A 10 -0.49 5.78 -8.03
N ASN A 11 0.55 5.28 -7.37
CA ASN A 11 0.56 5.16 -5.91
C ASN A 11 1.88 5.59 -5.24
N GLY A 12 2.77 6.26 -5.98
CA GLY A 12 4.02 6.78 -5.42
C GLY A 12 5.02 5.70 -4.99
N GLY A 13 4.74 4.43 -5.29
CA GLY A 13 5.59 3.31 -4.87
C GLY A 13 5.28 2.76 -3.48
N ILE A 14 4.08 2.98 -2.95
CA ILE A 14 3.56 2.29 -1.77
C ILE A 14 2.35 1.43 -2.16
N ILE A 15 2.28 0.17 -1.72
CA ILE A 15 1.20 -0.76 -2.04
C ILE A 15 1.01 -1.77 -0.90
N SER A 16 -0.21 -2.20 -0.59
CA SER A 16 -0.41 -3.18 0.48
C SER A 16 0.01 -4.59 0.06
N VAL A 17 0.39 -5.41 1.05
CA VAL A 17 0.65 -6.84 0.82
C VAL A 17 -0.61 -7.54 0.26
N SER A 18 -1.79 -7.15 0.72
CA SER A 18 -3.07 -7.71 0.26
C SER A 18 -3.33 -7.40 -1.22
N GLU A 19 -3.09 -6.16 -1.67
CA GLU A 19 -3.26 -5.76 -3.07
C GLU A 19 -2.26 -6.51 -3.95
N VAL A 20 -0.99 -6.64 -3.54
CA VAL A 20 0.00 -7.42 -4.28
C VAL A 20 -0.44 -8.89 -4.41
N LYS A 21 -0.91 -9.49 -3.31
CA LYS A 21 -1.42 -10.87 -3.31
C LYS A 21 -2.57 -11.04 -4.30
N ASN A 22 -3.54 -10.13 -4.31
CA ASN A 22 -4.68 -10.17 -5.23
C ASN A 22 -4.26 -9.98 -6.68
N ILE A 23 -3.33 -9.07 -6.96
CA ILE A 23 -2.78 -8.89 -8.30
C ILE A 23 -2.06 -10.17 -8.76
N LEU A 24 -1.27 -10.82 -7.89
CA LEU A 24 -0.57 -12.06 -8.22
C LEU A 24 -1.53 -13.22 -8.49
N LYS A 25 -2.58 -13.36 -7.68
CA LYS A 25 -3.67 -14.33 -7.91
C LYS A 25 -4.34 -14.10 -9.27
N ASN A 26 -4.66 -12.85 -9.58
CA ASN A 26 -5.37 -12.50 -10.82
C ASN A 26 -4.49 -12.57 -12.07
N ARG A 27 -3.17 -12.36 -11.94
CA ARG A 27 -2.24 -12.36 -13.06
C ARG A 27 -1.99 -13.74 -13.69
N LYS A 28 -2.48 -14.85 -13.10
CA LYS A 28 -2.23 -16.23 -13.56
C LYS A 28 -0.81 -16.37 -14.12
N THR A 29 0.19 -16.01 -13.30
CA THR A 29 1.58 -15.98 -13.76
C THR A 29 1.90 -17.33 -14.40
N LYS A 30 2.26 -17.32 -15.69
CA LYS A 30 2.73 -18.49 -16.45
C LYS A 30 4.01 -19.13 -15.89
N PHE A 31 4.52 -18.67 -14.75
CA PHE A 31 5.50 -19.36 -13.95
C PHE A 31 4.82 -20.53 -13.22
N ARG A 32 4.47 -21.56 -14.00
CA ARG A 32 4.44 -22.91 -13.46
C ARG A 32 5.88 -23.18 -13.09
N PHE A 33 6.22 -23.18 -11.81
CA PHE A 33 7.39 -23.93 -11.37
C PHE A 33 7.24 -25.30 -12.02
N ALA A 34 8.28 -25.77 -12.70
CA ALA A 34 8.28 -27.11 -13.28
C ALA A 34 7.96 -28.08 -12.15
N GLU A 35 6.69 -28.46 -12.07
CA GLU A 35 6.20 -29.49 -11.19
C GLU A 35 7.01 -30.71 -11.58
N SER A 36 7.67 -31.30 -10.58
CA SER A 36 8.29 -32.61 -10.70
C SER A 36 7.36 -33.50 -11.51
N GLU A 37 7.83 -33.98 -12.65
CA GLU A 37 7.10 -34.94 -13.47
C GLU A 37 6.76 -36.16 -12.60
N GLY A 38 5.54 -36.21 -12.09
CA GLY A 38 5.15 -37.23 -11.14
C GLY A 38 3.69 -37.12 -10.74
N LEU A 39 2.84 -37.77 -11.54
CA LEU A 39 1.43 -38.09 -11.28
C LEU A 39 0.41 -36.93 -11.36
N LYS A 40 -0.14 -36.83 -12.56
CA LYS A 40 -1.40 -36.16 -12.90
C LYS A 40 -2.56 -36.76 -12.10
N ASP A 41 -3.15 -36.01 -11.17
CA ASP A 41 -4.58 -36.13 -10.83
C ASP A 41 -5.29 -34.85 -11.26
N LYS A 42 -6.10 -34.95 -12.33
CA LYS A 42 -6.77 -33.85 -13.04
C LYS A 42 -7.99 -33.29 -12.29
N ARG A 43 -7.95 -33.27 -10.95
CA ARG A 43 -9.07 -32.83 -10.09
C ARG A 43 -8.69 -31.85 -8.99
N HIS A 44 -7.43 -31.45 -8.88
CA HIS A 44 -7.03 -30.39 -7.97
C HIS A 44 -6.85 -29.07 -8.71
N HIS A 45 -7.77 -28.14 -8.41
CA HIS A 45 -7.68 -26.73 -8.73
C HIS A 45 -6.34 -26.18 -8.22
N ASP A 46 -5.38 -26.03 -9.13
CA ASP A 46 -4.04 -25.47 -8.93
C ASP A 46 -4.15 -23.97 -8.60
N GLU A 47 -4.63 -23.68 -7.39
CA GLU A 47 -4.58 -22.35 -6.80
C GLU A 47 -3.12 -22.15 -6.35
N THR A 48 -2.32 -21.44 -7.12
CA THR A 48 -1.02 -20.94 -6.64
C THR A 48 -1.27 -20.08 -5.40
N LYS A 49 -1.12 -20.68 -4.21
CA LYS A 49 -1.35 -20.05 -2.91
C LYS A 49 -0.12 -19.22 -2.54
N TYR A 50 -0.05 -18.00 -3.03
CA TYR A 50 0.89 -17.01 -2.48
C TYR A 50 0.41 -16.61 -1.07
N SER A 51 1.13 -16.99 -0.03
CA SER A 51 0.86 -16.49 1.32
C SER A 51 1.30 -15.03 1.46
N SER A 52 0.67 -14.28 2.37
CA SER A 52 1.12 -12.93 2.71
C SER A 52 2.55 -12.97 3.30
N GLU A 53 2.88 -14.03 4.05
CA GLU A 53 4.21 -14.25 4.61
C GLU A 53 5.26 -14.46 3.51
N ASP A 54 4.94 -15.25 2.48
CA ASP A 54 5.84 -15.49 1.35
C ASP A 54 6.16 -14.17 0.60
N ILE A 55 5.16 -13.29 0.48
CA ILE A 55 5.34 -11.96 -0.11
C ILE A 55 6.27 -11.11 0.76
N ILE A 56 6.05 -11.06 2.08
CA ILE A 56 6.89 -10.30 3.02
C ILE A 56 8.35 -10.79 2.98
N ILE A 57 8.56 -12.10 3.03
CA ILE A 57 9.90 -12.72 2.90
C ILE A 57 10.52 -12.39 1.53
N SER A 58 9.73 -12.39 0.47
CA SER A 58 10.21 -12.02 -0.86
C SER A 58 10.65 -10.56 -0.92
N ILE A 59 9.92 -9.64 -0.28
CA ILE A 59 10.30 -8.23 -0.16
C ILE A 59 11.60 -8.09 0.65
N SER A 60 11.76 -8.82 1.76
CA SER A 60 13.00 -8.74 2.56
C SER A 60 14.23 -9.25 1.79
N LYS A 61 14.06 -10.25 0.91
CA LYS A 61 15.11 -10.69 -0.02
C LYS A 61 15.40 -9.63 -1.08
N LEU A 62 14.39 -8.99 -1.65
CA LEU A 62 14.56 -7.89 -2.62
C LEU A 62 15.22 -6.65 -2.01
N ALA A 63 14.97 -6.36 -0.73
CA ALA A 63 15.57 -5.25 -0.02
C ALA A 63 17.10 -5.28 -0.05
N LYS A 64 17.69 -6.48 0.01
CA LYS A 64 19.15 -6.71 -0.02
C LYS A 64 19.81 -6.28 -1.33
N LEU A 65 19.03 -6.06 -2.39
CA LEU A 65 19.55 -5.62 -3.69
C LEU A 65 19.72 -4.09 -3.79
N GLY A 66 19.25 -3.32 -2.80
CA GLY A 66 19.48 -1.88 -2.70
C GLY A 66 18.45 -0.99 -3.43
N ASN A 67 17.35 -1.55 -3.92
CA ASN A 67 16.40 -0.84 -4.80
C ASN A 67 15.31 -0.05 -4.04
N GLY A 68 15.45 0.12 -2.72
CA GLY A 68 14.45 0.80 -1.87
C GLY A 68 13.24 -0.07 -1.47
N PHE A 69 13.27 -1.37 -1.76
CA PHE A 69 12.24 -2.30 -1.28
C PHE A 69 12.30 -2.48 0.23
N ARG A 70 11.17 -2.28 0.90
CA ARG A 70 10.99 -2.60 2.32
C ARG A 70 9.51 -2.76 2.66
N THR A 71 9.23 -3.35 3.82
CA THR A 71 7.90 -3.30 4.43
C THR A 71 7.83 -2.20 5.47
N VAL A 72 6.66 -1.57 5.60
CA VAL A 72 6.33 -0.60 6.65
C VAL A 72 4.96 -0.94 7.21
N GLN A 73 4.74 -0.67 8.49
CA GLN A 73 3.44 -0.88 9.12
C GLN A 73 2.66 0.43 9.13
N VAL A 74 1.46 0.43 8.56
CA VAL A 74 0.52 1.56 8.59
C VAL A 74 -0.75 1.07 9.26
N GLY A 75 -1.00 1.54 10.49
CA GLY A 75 -2.10 1.07 11.32
C GLY A 75 -2.14 -0.45 11.38
N LYS A 76 -3.20 -1.06 10.83
CA LYS A 76 -3.39 -2.53 10.79
C LYS A 76 -2.79 -3.21 9.55
N SER A 77 -2.36 -2.47 8.53
CA SER A 77 -1.91 -3.03 7.26
C SER A 77 -0.39 -3.00 7.13
N THR A 78 0.17 -4.12 6.67
CA THR A 78 1.56 -4.17 6.21
C THR A 78 1.64 -3.68 4.77
N MET A 79 2.36 -2.59 4.56
CA MET A 79 2.58 -1.97 3.26
C MET A 79 3.98 -2.27 2.74
N ILE A 80 4.12 -2.30 1.42
CA ILE A 80 5.39 -2.46 0.70
C ILE A 80 5.74 -1.11 0.09
N VAL A 81 6.94 -0.61 0.39
CA VAL A 81 7.53 0.56 -0.27
C VAL A 81 8.56 0.05 -1.28
N SER A 82 8.49 0.52 -2.52
CA SER A 82 9.35 0.10 -3.64
C SER A 82 10.28 1.21 -4.16
N VAL A 83 10.43 2.29 -3.38
CA VAL A 83 11.19 3.49 -3.75
C VAL A 83 12.13 3.91 -2.62
N PRO A 84 13.29 4.50 -2.95
CA PRO A 84 14.24 5.02 -1.97
C PRO A 84 13.74 6.37 -1.41
N THR A 85 12.66 6.31 -0.65
CA THR A 85 12.09 7.44 0.09
C THR A 85 12.09 7.07 1.56
N GLU A 86 12.63 7.93 2.40
CA GLU A 86 12.51 7.80 3.86
C GLU A 86 11.11 8.23 4.28
N LEU A 87 10.44 7.36 5.02
CA LEU A 87 9.15 7.65 5.64
C LEU A 87 9.32 7.38 7.13
N ASP A 88 9.21 8.44 7.92
CA ASP A 88 9.27 8.37 9.38
C ASP A 88 7.89 8.11 10.02
N ASN A 89 7.84 8.20 11.35
CA ASN A 89 6.62 8.00 12.14
C ASN A 89 5.53 9.02 11.83
N ASP A 90 5.87 10.23 11.40
CA ASP A 90 4.86 11.26 11.10
C ASP A 90 4.08 10.85 9.84
N HIS A 91 4.80 10.38 8.83
CA HIS A 91 4.19 9.84 7.62
C HIS A 91 3.33 8.60 7.92
N MET A 92 3.80 7.72 8.80
CA MET A 92 3.03 6.54 9.21
C MET A 92 1.75 6.95 9.94
N GLU A 93 1.81 7.94 10.82
CA GLU A 93 0.63 8.41 11.57
C GLU A 93 -0.38 9.08 10.66
N VAL A 94 0.04 9.94 9.72
CA VAL A 94 -0.88 10.54 8.73
C VAL A 94 -1.58 9.47 7.89
N MET A 95 -0.83 8.46 7.42
CA MET A 95 -1.41 7.36 6.66
C MET A 95 -2.34 6.48 7.52
N LYS A 96 -2.02 6.29 8.81
CA LYS A 96 -2.91 5.60 9.75
C LYS A 96 -4.20 6.38 9.98
N ILE A 97 -4.15 7.70 10.14
CA ILE A 97 -5.35 8.54 10.23
C ILE A 97 -6.19 8.41 8.95
N ALA A 98 -5.55 8.34 7.78
CA ALA A 98 -6.23 8.07 6.52
C ALA A 98 -6.93 6.70 6.51
N GLN A 99 -6.38 5.67 7.17
CA GLN A 99 -7.06 4.38 7.31
C GLN A 99 -8.37 4.50 8.11
N ASP A 100 -8.45 5.41 9.07
CA ASP A 100 -9.66 5.63 9.85
C ASP A 100 -10.69 6.50 9.08
N HIS A 101 -10.23 7.26 8.08
CA HIS A 101 -11.03 8.20 7.28
C HIS A 101 -11.13 7.78 5.81
N GLN A 102 -11.46 6.52 5.56
CA GLN A 102 -11.75 5.99 4.20
C GLN A 102 -10.66 6.28 3.12
N GLY A 103 -9.39 6.31 3.51
CA GLY A 103 -8.26 6.49 2.60
C GLY A 103 -7.96 7.94 2.23
N HIS A 104 -8.54 8.92 2.94
CA HIS A 104 -8.22 10.34 2.76
C HIS A 104 -8.09 11.05 4.11
N VAL A 105 -7.48 12.23 4.10
CA VAL A 105 -7.38 13.11 5.28
C VAL A 105 -7.50 14.57 4.86
N THR A 106 -7.84 15.40 5.83
CA THR A 106 -7.79 16.86 5.73
C THR A 106 -6.88 17.38 6.84
N ILE A 107 -6.44 18.63 6.75
CA ILE A 107 -5.56 19.21 7.77
C ILE A 107 -6.26 19.17 9.14
N ASP A 108 -7.55 19.50 9.19
CA ASP A 108 -8.33 19.52 10.42
C ASP A 108 -8.51 18.10 11.01
N CYS A 109 -8.72 17.11 10.15
CA CYS A 109 -8.73 15.70 10.56
C CYS A 109 -7.42 15.30 11.27
N ILE A 110 -6.26 15.67 10.72
CA ILE A 110 -4.96 15.36 11.32
C ILE A 110 -4.79 16.12 12.64
N LYS A 111 -5.11 17.42 12.68
CA LYS A 111 -5.03 18.24 13.89
C LYS A 111 -5.85 17.66 15.03
N ASN A 112 -7.09 17.25 14.74
CA ASN A 112 -7.99 16.67 15.73
C ASN A 112 -7.47 15.33 16.26
N ALA A 113 -6.86 14.49 15.41
CA ALA A 113 -6.28 13.22 15.81
C ALA A 113 -4.91 13.38 16.51
N THR A 114 -4.17 14.45 16.25
CA THR A 114 -2.81 14.69 16.75
C THR A 114 -2.70 16.02 17.49
N ILE A 115 -3.36 16.12 18.65
CA ILE A 115 -3.48 17.35 19.47
C ILE A 115 -2.11 18.02 19.76
N THR A 116 -1.00 17.28 19.74
CA THR A 116 0.35 17.80 20.01
C THR A 116 1.11 18.31 18.78
N TRP A 117 0.58 18.14 17.57
CA TRP A 117 1.25 18.53 16.34
C TRP A 117 0.92 19.97 15.97
N ASN A 118 1.92 20.71 15.51
CA ASN A 118 1.73 22.03 14.92
C ASN A 118 1.50 21.95 13.41
N ASP A 119 0.96 23.03 12.85
CA ASP A 119 0.63 23.14 11.43
C ASP A 119 1.83 22.85 10.52
N ASP A 120 3.02 23.34 10.87
CA ASP A 120 4.25 23.11 10.11
C ASP A 120 4.66 21.64 10.06
N ARG A 121 4.43 20.88 11.12
CA ARG A 121 4.71 19.43 11.17
C ARG A 121 3.73 18.67 10.28
N ILE A 122 2.45 19.00 10.36
CA ILE A 122 1.40 18.41 9.51
C ILE A 122 1.71 18.68 8.03
N GLN A 123 2.02 19.94 7.70
CA GLN A 123 2.31 20.34 6.33
C GLN A 123 3.57 19.64 5.79
N ARG A 124 4.65 19.55 6.59
CA ARG A 124 5.86 18.81 6.18
C ARG A 124 5.59 17.35 5.86
N ALA A 125 4.79 16.67 6.69
CA ALA A 125 4.43 15.27 6.43
C ALA A 125 3.60 15.11 5.15
N LEU A 126 2.62 16.00 4.93
CA LEU A 126 1.79 16.00 3.73
C LEU A 126 2.58 16.35 2.47
N ASP A 127 3.48 17.34 2.54
CA ASP A 127 4.32 17.77 1.43
C ASP A 127 5.25 16.66 0.93
N LEU A 128 5.83 15.88 1.84
CA LEU A 128 6.64 14.73 1.43
C LEU A 128 5.76 13.69 0.72
N LEU A 129 4.62 13.32 1.30
CA LEU A 129 3.72 12.31 0.72
C LEU A 129 3.19 12.75 -0.66
N LEU A 130 2.86 14.02 -0.81
CA LEU A 130 2.38 14.60 -2.06
C LEU A 130 3.51 14.68 -3.11
N SER A 131 4.68 15.20 -2.74
CA SER A 131 5.82 15.33 -3.66
C SER A 131 6.35 13.98 -4.16
N LYS A 132 6.16 12.91 -3.38
CA LYS A 132 6.51 11.53 -3.78
C LYS A 132 5.39 10.83 -4.54
N GLY A 133 4.24 11.48 -4.74
CA GLY A 133 3.08 10.93 -5.45
C GLY A 133 2.36 9.82 -4.67
N MET A 134 2.58 9.74 -3.35
CA MET A 134 1.92 8.78 -2.46
C MET A 134 0.54 9.27 -2.02
N SER A 135 0.31 10.58 -2.07
CA SER A 135 -1.00 11.21 -1.92
C SER A 135 -1.38 12.04 -3.14
N TRP A 136 -2.67 12.24 -3.35
CA TRP A 136 -3.25 13.11 -4.36
C TRP A 136 -4.00 14.25 -3.69
N LEU A 137 -3.86 15.45 -4.23
CA LEU A 137 -4.53 16.64 -3.72
C LEU A 137 -5.85 16.85 -4.46
N ASP A 138 -6.94 16.96 -3.71
CA ASP A 138 -8.26 17.36 -4.20
C ASP A 138 -8.66 18.69 -3.55
N VAL A 139 -8.71 19.75 -4.37
CA VAL A 139 -9.05 21.10 -3.93
C VAL A 139 -10.45 21.41 -4.40
N GLN A 140 -11.41 21.42 -3.47
CA GLN A 140 -12.79 21.71 -3.80
C GLN A 140 -12.97 23.18 -4.17
N LYS A 141 -13.85 23.46 -5.15
CA LYS A 141 -14.13 24.82 -5.61
C LYS A 141 -14.76 25.68 -4.50
N ASN A 142 -14.58 27.00 -4.60
CA ASN A 142 -15.19 28.02 -3.74
C ASN A 142 -14.72 28.02 -2.27
N GLY A 143 -13.44 27.73 -2.03
CA GLY A 143 -12.90 27.71 -0.67
C GLY A 143 -13.34 26.50 0.15
N GLY A 144 -13.70 25.40 -0.54
CA GLY A 144 -13.98 24.12 0.09
C GLY A 144 -12.73 23.48 0.69
N GLU A 145 -12.95 22.39 1.40
CA GLU A 145 -11.90 21.67 2.13
C GLU A 145 -10.85 21.07 1.17
N VAL A 146 -9.58 21.15 1.58
CA VAL A 146 -8.47 20.52 0.87
C VAL A 146 -8.33 19.09 1.37
N ILE A 147 -8.52 18.12 0.47
CA ILE A 147 -8.50 16.70 0.79
C ILE A 147 -7.24 16.06 0.19
N TYR A 148 -6.54 15.28 1.00
CA TYR A 148 -5.41 14.46 0.59
C TYR A 148 -5.84 13.00 0.52
N TRP A 149 -5.89 12.44 -0.69
CA TRP A 149 -6.26 11.05 -0.95
C TRP A 149 -5.03 10.15 -1.00
N PHE A 150 -5.10 8.96 -0.41
CA PHE A 150 -4.03 7.96 -0.43
C PHE A 150 -4.47 6.72 -1.20
N PRO A 151 -4.11 6.59 -2.49
CA PRO A 151 -4.60 5.52 -3.35
C PRO A 151 -4.37 4.11 -2.78
N SER A 152 -3.23 3.89 -2.14
CA SER A 152 -2.85 2.58 -1.57
C SER A 152 -3.65 2.22 -0.33
N ILE A 153 -4.11 3.22 0.41
CA ILE A 153 -4.90 3.03 1.63
C ILE A 153 -6.37 2.84 1.27
N TRP A 154 -6.87 3.67 0.35
CA TRP A 154 -8.22 3.55 -0.15
C TRP A 154 -8.49 2.17 -0.77
N LYS A 155 -7.57 1.67 -1.60
CA LYS A 155 -7.68 0.34 -2.20
C LYS A 155 -7.59 -0.81 -1.20
N GLU A 156 -6.76 -0.66 -0.17
CA GLU A 156 -6.63 -1.67 0.89
C GLU A 156 -7.99 -1.90 1.57
N GLN A 157 -8.70 -0.82 1.90
CA GLN A 157 -10.02 -0.91 2.52
C GLN A 157 -11.07 -1.54 1.60
N MET A 158 -11.03 -1.25 0.29
CA MET A 158 -11.92 -1.92 -0.67
C MET A 158 -11.68 -3.42 -0.71
N THR A 159 -10.43 -3.86 -0.53
CA THR A 159 -10.05 -5.26 -0.52
C THR A 159 -10.53 -5.96 0.74
N GLU A 160 -10.47 -5.31 1.90
CA GLU A 160 -11.01 -5.84 3.17
C GLU A 160 -12.54 -5.94 3.14
N GLY A 161 -13.23 -4.97 2.54
CA GLY A 161 -14.70 -4.95 2.45
C GLY A 161 -15.29 -6.10 1.61
N ASP A 162 -14.52 -6.62 0.65
CA ASP A 162 -14.94 -7.75 -0.19
C ASP A 162 -14.71 -9.12 0.51
N ALA A 163 -13.73 -9.19 1.43
CA ALA A 163 -13.47 -10.39 2.22
C ALA A 163 -14.55 -10.65 3.30
N GLY A 164 -15.33 -9.63 3.68
CA GLY A 164 -16.43 -9.75 4.64
C GLY A 164 -17.79 -10.13 4.03
N LYS A 165 -17.86 -10.38 2.72
CA LYS A 165 -19.09 -10.76 1.99
C LYS A 165 -19.09 -12.20 1.45
N GLN A 166 -18.18 -13.05 1.91
CA GLN A 166 -18.15 -14.48 1.58
C GLN A 166 -18.82 -15.35 2.64
#